data_AF-A0A562TC96-F1
#
_entry.id   AF-A0A562TC96-F1
#
_cell.length_a   1.000
_cell.length_b   1.000
_cell.length_c   1.000
_cell.angle_alpha   90.00
_cell.angle_beta   90.00
_cell.angle_gamma   90.00
#
_symmetry.space_group_name_H-M   'P 1'
#
loop_
_entity.id
_entity.type
_entity.pdbx_description
1 polymer ?
#
loop_
_entity_poly.entity_id
_entity_poly.type
_entity_poly.pdbx_seq_one_letter_code
_entity_poly.pdbx_strand_id
1 'polypeptide(L)'
;MNTANKTHRRRIFPALAFLLLCSFNASAQYVEPERDDTIRLMPKTPFDTISAKQALMKGKATIKGVAFTKPKTAFGYKAPLEKRIYANKIKVILFPYSPYWEEYLGLKKKVNPKKLKFAFIHPDAWKYRLEAITNSDGEFTFPNMKPGKYYIEGVLNWSSGAYYDQYTGSGYGSYGNTTNYYERKYYNVGHADLLQKIVEVTAEDEVVKIKLK
;
A
#
# COMPACT_ATOMS: atom_id res chain seq x y z
N MET A 1 45.23 -74.80 -38.37
CA MET A 1 46.17 -73.83 -38.97
C MET A 1 45.78 -72.43 -38.54
N ASN A 2 46.80 -71.63 -38.23
CA ASN A 2 46.80 -70.36 -37.48
C ASN A 2 45.82 -69.27 -37.91
N THR A 3 45.40 -68.46 -36.93
CA THR A 3 45.50 -66.97 -36.79
C THR A 3 44.28 -66.44 -36.01
N ALA A 4 44.26 -65.33 -35.26
CA ALA A 4 45.23 -64.48 -34.59
C ALA A 4 44.42 -63.54 -33.66
N ASN A 5 45.03 -63.10 -32.55
CA ASN A 5 44.55 -62.07 -31.63
C ASN A 5 44.17 -60.75 -32.34
N LYS A 6 43.08 -60.09 -31.90
CA LYS A 6 43.12 -58.66 -31.56
C LYS A 6 41.90 -58.16 -30.77
N THR A 7 42.12 -57.90 -29.49
CA THR A 7 41.26 -57.13 -28.58
C THR A 7 41.25 -55.66 -29.00
N HIS A 8 40.08 -55.07 -29.28
CA HIS A 8 39.93 -53.64 -29.52
C HIS A 8 39.24 -52.94 -28.35
N ARG A 9 40.03 -52.16 -27.59
CA ARG A 9 39.58 -51.14 -26.63
C ARG A 9 38.63 -50.16 -27.33
N ARG A 10 37.38 -50.07 -26.90
CA ARG A 10 36.50 -48.94 -27.25
C ARG A 10 36.65 -47.84 -26.21
N ARG A 11 36.96 -46.66 -26.73
CA ARG A 11 37.37 -45.45 -26.01
C ARG A 11 36.19 -44.83 -25.27
N ILE A 12 36.46 -44.40 -24.05
CA ILE A 12 35.64 -43.54 -23.20
C ILE A 12 35.49 -42.19 -23.93
N PHE A 13 34.25 -41.76 -24.18
CA PHE A 13 33.94 -40.38 -24.59
C PHE A 13 33.26 -39.68 -23.40
N PRO A 14 33.85 -38.62 -22.83
CA PRO A 14 33.25 -37.90 -21.72
C PRO A 14 32.24 -36.87 -22.26
N ALA A 15 30.95 -37.17 -22.15
CA ALA A 15 29.87 -36.20 -22.38
C ALA A 15 29.59 -35.41 -21.08
N LEU A 16 30.61 -34.71 -20.57
CA LEU A 16 30.51 -33.93 -19.33
C LEU A 16 31.30 -32.62 -19.44
N ALA A 17 30.98 -31.77 -20.42
CA ALA A 17 31.56 -30.43 -20.53
C ALA A 17 30.76 -29.52 -21.47
N PHE A 18 29.46 -29.27 -21.24
CA PHE A 18 28.76 -28.21 -21.98
C PHE A 18 27.49 -27.70 -21.27
N LEU A 19 27.59 -27.30 -19.99
CA LEU A 19 26.50 -26.64 -19.26
C LEU A 19 27.06 -25.59 -18.29
N LEU A 20 27.95 -24.74 -18.79
CA LEU A 20 28.59 -23.66 -18.03
C LEU A 20 28.64 -22.36 -18.86
N LEU A 21 27.56 -22.05 -19.57
CA LEU A 21 27.41 -20.78 -20.27
C LEU A 21 25.94 -20.35 -20.20
N CYS A 22 25.62 -19.45 -19.26
CA CYS A 22 24.69 -18.32 -19.39
C CYS A 22 24.32 -17.76 -18.01
N SER A 23 25.32 -17.30 -17.25
CA SER A 23 25.08 -16.25 -16.26
C SER A 23 25.31 -14.90 -16.94
N PHE A 24 24.42 -14.54 -17.87
CA PHE A 24 24.40 -13.17 -18.40
C PHE A 24 23.93 -12.25 -17.28
N ASN A 25 24.86 -11.74 -16.48
CA ASN A 25 24.63 -10.49 -15.78
C ASN A 25 24.51 -9.41 -16.86
N ALA A 26 23.29 -8.94 -17.10
CA ALA A 26 23.05 -7.82 -18.00
C ALA A 26 23.63 -6.56 -17.35
N SER A 27 24.91 -6.30 -17.56
CA SER A 27 25.52 -5.00 -17.30
C SER A 27 25.50 -4.21 -18.60
N ALA A 28 24.66 -3.18 -18.65
CA ALA A 28 24.60 -2.28 -19.80
C ALA A 28 25.86 -1.41 -19.85
N GLN A 29 26.36 -1.15 -21.06
CA GLN A 29 27.53 -0.29 -21.30
C GLN A 29 27.27 1.19 -20.95
N TYR A 30 26.01 1.60 -20.95
CA TYR A 30 25.57 2.94 -20.62
C TYR A 30 24.53 2.87 -19.49
N VAL A 31 24.79 3.60 -18.42
CA VAL A 31 23.84 3.82 -17.32
C VAL A 31 23.50 5.30 -17.34
N GLU A 32 22.25 5.61 -17.68
CA GLU A 32 21.74 6.97 -17.57
C GLU A 32 21.79 7.39 -16.09
N PRO A 33 22.33 8.57 -15.74
CA PRO A 33 22.34 9.02 -14.36
C PRO A 33 20.91 9.28 -13.86
N GLU A 34 20.65 8.92 -12.61
CA GLU A 34 19.38 9.21 -11.95
C GLU A 34 19.19 10.72 -11.78
N ARG A 35 17.99 11.22 -12.10
CA ARG A 35 17.63 12.63 -11.94
C ARG A 35 17.12 12.88 -10.52
N ASP A 36 17.67 13.86 -9.79
CA ASP A 36 17.19 14.27 -8.45
C ASP A 36 16.49 15.64 -8.48
N ASP A 37 15.37 15.71 -9.20
CA ASP A 37 14.48 16.88 -9.24
C ASP A 37 13.40 16.87 -8.14
N THR A 38 13.58 16.02 -7.12
CA THR A 38 12.60 15.82 -6.05
C THR A 38 12.66 16.94 -5.01
N ILE A 39 11.54 17.65 -4.83
CA ILE A 39 11.39 18.65 -3.78
C ILE A 39 10.99 17.95 -2.47
N ARG A 40 11.94 17.84 -1.54
CA ARG A 40 11.76 17.19 -0.23
C ARG A 40 11.24 18.19 0.79
N LEU A 41 10.00 18.00 1.23
CA LEU A 41 9.42 18.73 2.35
C LEU A 41 9.73 18.00 3.64
N MET A 42 10.46 18.65 4.54
CA MET A 42 10.84 18.10 5.84
C MET A 42 10.31 19.02 6.95
N PRO A 43 9.79 18.45 8.06
CA PRO A 43 9.52 19.25 9.25
C PRO A 43 10.80 19.95 9.72
N LYS A 44 10.67 21.22 10.10
CA LYS A 44 11.74 22.01 10.71
C LYS A 44 11.89 21.71 12.20
N THR A 45 10.79 21.32 12.83
CA THR A 45 10.77 20.89 14.24
C THR A 45 11.62 19.63 14.39
N PRO A 46 12.54 19.55 15.37
CA PRO A 46 13.30 18.34 15.63
C PRO A 46 12.39 17.24 16.19
N PHE A 47 12.71 15.98 15.88
CA PHE A 47 12.00 14.84 16.43
C PHE A 47 12.57 14.46 17.81
N ASP A 48 11.75 14.57 18.85
CA ASP A 48 12.11 14.15 20.21
C ASP A 48 11.88 12.65 20.39
N THR A 49 12.99 11.89 20.32
CA THR A 49 12.98 10.44 20.47
C THR A 49 12.65 9.98 21.90
N ILE A 50 13.00 10.78 22.92
CA ILE A 50 12.78 10.44 24.32
C ILE A 50 11.29 10.54 24.64
N SER A 51 10.67 11.66 24.26
CA SER A 51 9.23 11.86 24.40
C SER A 51 8.42 10.79 23.65
N ALA A 52 8.82 10.48 22.41
CA ALA A 52 8.18 9.42 21.64
C ALA A 52 8.28 8.04 22.31
N LYS A 53 9.47 7.69 22.83
CA LYS A 53 9.68 6.44 23.58
C LYS A 53 8.80 6.38 24.83
N GLN A 54 8.73 7.47 25.60
CA GLN A 54 7.94 7.55 26.82
C GLN A 54 6.43 7.42 26.54
N ALA A 55 5.93 8.03 25.47
CA ALA A 55 4.53 7.96 25.05
C ALA A 55 4.09 6.55 24.60
N LEU A 56 5.04 5.71 24.16
CA LEU A 56 4.82 4.33 23.73
C LEU A 56 5.17 3.27 24.79
N MET A 57 5.57 3.69 26.00
CA MET A 57 5.71 2.77 27.13
C MET A 57 4.35 2.15 27.48
N LYS A 58 4.38 1.00 28.17
CA LYS A 58 3.16 0.35 28.64
C LYS A 58 2.43 1.26 29.63
N GLY A 59 1.19 1.61 29.32
CA GLY A 59 0.20 2.16 30.25
C GLY A 59 -0.91 1.13 30.51
N LYS A 60 -2.10 1.60 30.92
CA LYS A 60 -3.25 0.73 31.18
C LYS A 60 -4.46 0.98 30.25
N ALA A 61 -4.39 2.02 29.43
CA ALA A 61 -5.51 2.42 28.58
C ALA A 61 -5.58 1.54 27.34
N THR A 62 -6.72 1.56 26.66
CA THR A 62 -6.94 0.78 25.44
C THR A 62 -7.61 1.62 24.38
N ILE A 63 -7.05 1.65 23.18
CA ILE A 63 -7.69 2.24 22.00
C ILE A 63 -8.30 1.11 21.19
N LYS A 64 -9.63 1.09 21.05
CA LYS A 64 -10.37 0.18 20.18
C LYS A 64 -10.92 0.94 18.99
N GLY A 65 -10.73 0.43 17.78
CA GLY A 65 -11.17 1.11 16.58
C GLY A 65 -11.83 0.19 15.56
N VAL A 66 -12.62 0.80 14.68
CA VAL A 66 -13.15 0.14 13.48
C VAL A 66 -12.75 0.98 12.26
N ALA A 67 -11.99 0.36 11.36
CA ALA A 67 -11.48 0.94 10.13
C ALA A 67 -12.40 0.59 8.95
N PHE A 68 -12.86 1.60 8.22
CA PHE A 68 -13.71 1.43 7.04
C PHE A 68 -13.67 2.66 6.15
N THR A 69 -14.02 2.49 4.88
CA THR A 69 -14.33 3.60 3.96
C THR A 69 -15.74 3.47 3.41
N LYS A 70 -16.12 4.44 2.58
CA LYS A 70 -17.34 4.42 1.77
C LYS A 70 -16.98 4.80 0.34
N PRO A 71 -17.64 4.22 -0.67
CA PRO A 71 -17.43 4.60 -2.05
C PRO A 71 -17.71 6.09 -2.25
N LYS A 72 -17.03 6.69 -3.23
CA LYS A 72 -17.29 8.07 -3.63
C LYS A 72 -18.47 8.12 -4.60
N THR A 73 -19.27 9.17 -4.51
CA THR A 73 -20.30 9.48 -5.51
C THR A 73 -19.64 9.93 -6.81
N ALA A 74 -20.43 10.06 -7.89
CA ALA A 74 -19.97 10.64 -9.15
C ALA A 74 -19.36 12.06 -9.00
N PHE A 75 -19.73 12.77 -7.92
CA PHE A 75 -19.22 14.10 -7.59
C PHE A 75 -17.97 14.09 -6.70
N GLY A 76 -17.42 12.92 -6.39
CA GLY A 76 -16.12 12.76 -5.73
C GLY A 76 -16.12 12.76 -4.19
N TYR A 77 -17.27 12.91 -3.53
CA TYR A 77 -17.39 12.84 -2.07
C TYR A 77 -17.91 11.47 -1.58
N LYS A 78 -17.60 11.08 -0.34
CA LYS A 78 -18.02 9.78 0.23
C LYS A 78 -19.55 9.69 0.33
N ALA A 79 -20.13 8.65 -0.25
CA ALA A 79 -21.57 8.44 -0.29
C ALA A 79 -22.12 8.07 1.11
N PRO A 80 -23.00 8.88 1.72
CA PRO A 80 -23.41 8.70 3.12
C PRO A 80 -24.33 7.49 3.33
N LEU A 81 -25.12 7.11 2.33
CA LEU A 81 -26.09 5.99 2.41
C LEU A 81 -25.50 4.65 1.92
N GLU A 82 -24.34 4.68 1.27
CA GLU A 82 -23.71 3.48 0.77
C GLU A 82 -23.15 2.59 1.88
N LYS A 83 -23.07 1.29 1.55
CA LYS A 83 -22.50 0.27 2.45
C LYS A 83 -21.06 0.60 2.79
N ARG A 84 -20.68 0.31 4.04
CA ARG A 84 -19.29 0.46 4.50
C ARG A 84 -18.45 -0.63 3.85
N ILE A 85 -17.26 -0.24 3.43
CA ILE A 85 -16.21 -1.16 3.01
C ILE A 85 -15.28 -1.27 4.21
N TYR A 86 -15.41 -2.36 4.96
CA TYR A 86 -14.58 -2.61 6.14
C TYR A 86 -13.15 -2.95 5.74
N ALA A 87 -12.21 -2.46 6.53
CA ALA A 87 -10.80 -2.64 6.23
C ALA A 87 -10.34 -4.04 6.67
N ASN A 88 -10.50 -5.03 5.80
CA ASN A 88 -10.16 -6.42 6.09
C ASN A 88 -8.63 -6.64 6.07
N LYS A 89 -8.05 -7.11 7.19
CA LYS A 89 -6.64 -7.49 7.32
C LYS A 89 -5.64 -6.42 6.85
N ILE A 90 -5.93 -5.15 7.08
CA ILE A 90 -4.98 -4.06 6.80
C ILE A 90 -4.11 -3.78 8.01
N LYS A 91 -2.94 -3.21 7.76
CA LYS A 91 -2.09 -2.65 8.81
C LYS A 91 -2.60 -1.26 9.21
N VAL A 92 -2.83 -1.09 10.50
CA VAL A 92 -3.09 0.20 11.15
C VAL A 92 -1.86 0.54 11.98
N ILE A 93 -1.34 1.74 11.77
CA ILE A 93 -0.11 2.24 12.38
C ILE A 93 -0.48 3.38 13.32
N LEU A 94 0.11 3.38 14.51
CA LEU A 94 -0.06 4.40 15.52
C LEU A 94 1.29 5.05 15.84
N PHE A 95 1.30 6.37 15.83
CA PHE A 95 2.44 7.21 16.19
C PHE A 95 2.11 8.07 17.41
N PRO A 96 3.07 8.33 18.31
CA PRO A 96 2.91 9.30 19.38
C PRO A 96 2.82 10.70 18.77
N TYR A 97 1.74 11.43 19.02
CA TYR A 97 1.50 12.73 18.40
C TYR A 97 2.29 13.82 19.12
N SER A 98 3.16 14.50 18.38
CA SER A 98 4.03 15.57 18.87
C SER A 98 4.01 16.76 17.90
N PRO A 99 4.58 17.93 18.26
CA PRO A 99 4.67 19.07 17.35
C PRO A 99 5.35 18.74 16.01
N TYR A 100 6.29 17.78 16.01
CA TYR A 100 6.88 17.22 14.80
C TYR A 100 5.82 16.63 13.84
N TRP A 101 4.91 15.82 14.37
CA TRP A 101 3.85 15.18 13.59
C TRP A 101 2.81 16.19 13.11
N GLU A 102 2.49 17.20 13.91
CA GLU A 102 1.63 18.29 13.49
C GLU A 102 2.19 19.01 12.25
N GLU A 103 3.48 19.38 12.29
CA GLU A 103 4.15 20.00 11.16
C GLU A 103 4.19 19.07 9.94
N TYR A 104 4.56 17.79 10.13
CA TYR A 104 4.59 16.79 9.06
C TYR A 104 3.22 16.65 8.36
N LEU A 105 2.12 16.56 9.13
CA LEU A 105 0.78 16.49 8.57
C LEU A 105 0.40 17.77 7.82
N GLY A 106 0.89 18.93 8.28
CA GLY A 106 0.79 20.20 7.55
C GLY A 106 1.54 20.17 6.20
N LEU A 107 2.73 19.56 6.15
CA LEU A 107 3.50 19.38 4.91
C LEU A 107 2.86 18.37 3.96
N LYS A 108 2.26 17.29 4.48
CA LYS A 108 1.56 16.25 3.70
C LYS A 108 0.42 16.86 2.86
N LYS A 109 -0.25 17.90 3.34
CA LYS A 109 -1.27 18.66 2.59
C LYS A 109 -0.70 19.46 1.41
N LYS A 110 0.61 19.74 1.41
CA LYS A 110 1.31 20.50 0.36
C LYS A 110 2.00 19.60 -0.69
N VAL A 111 1.87 18.28 -0.55
CA VAL A 111 2.43 17.29 -1.47
C VAL A 111 1.80 17.45 -2.85
N ASN A 112 2.64 17.38 -3.88
CA ASN A 112 2.20 17.42 -5.27
C ASN A 112 3.09 16.48 -6.09
N PRO A 113 2.64 15.24 -6.32
CA PRO A 113 3.42 14.24 -7.06
C PRO A 113 3.73 14.67 -8.49
N LYS A 114 2.85 15.45 -9.14
CA LYS A 114 3.09 16.00 -10.49
C LYS A 114 4.25 16.99 -10.56
N LYS A 115 4.62 17.58 -9.41
CA LYS A 115 5.77 18.49 -9.25
C LYS A 115 6.91 17.86 -8.45
N LEU A 116 6.91 16.52 -8.31
CA LEU A 116 7.88 15.75 -7.54
C LEU A 116 8.09 16.28 -6.12
N LYS A 117 7.02 16.81 -5.52
CA LYS A 117 7.06 17.45 -4.20
C LYS A 117 6.46 16.52 -3.16
N PHE A 118 7.29 15.95 -2.29
CA PHE A 118 6.89 14.93 -1.32
C PHE A 118 7.27 15.33 0.11
N ALA A 119 6.42 14.94 1.07
CA ALA A 119 6.67 15.12 2.49
C ALA A 119 7.32 13.86 3.05
N PHE A 120 8.48 14.01 3.66
CA PHE A 120 9.23 12.93 4.28
C PHE A 120 9.12 13.02 5.81
N ILE A 121 9.38 11.91 6.48
CA ILE A 121 9.54 11.84 7.93
C ILE A 121 10.99 11.53 8.27
N HIS A 122 11.39 11.92 9.48
CA HIS A 122 12.69 11.56 10.04
C HIS A 122 12.73 10.04 10.26
N PRO A 123 13.85 9.35 9.97
CA PRO A 123 13.95 7.91 10.16
C PRO A 123 13.57 7.45 11.56
N ASP A 124 13.94 8.23 12.59
CA ASP A 124 13.56 7.90 13.96
C ASP A 124 12.05 8.03 14.21
N ALA A 125 11.37 8.99 13.59
CA ALA A 125 9.92 9.11 13.71
C ALA A 125 9.20 7.85 13.19
N TRP A 126 9.74 7.21 12.15
CA TRP A 126 9.23 5.93 11.65
C TRP A 126 9.46 4.77 12.63
N LYS A 127 10.59 4.76 13.36
CA LYS A 127 10.94 3.69 14.31
C LYS A 127 9.97 3.64 15.50
N TYR A 128 9.53 4.80 16.00
CA TYR A 128 8.62 4.90 17.15
C TYR A 128 7.16 4.82 16.70
N ARG A 129 6.70 3.60 16.40
CA ARG A 129 5.32 3.31 16.04
C ARG A 129 4.84 1.99 16.64
N LEU A 130 3.53 1.86 16.79
CA LEU A 130 2.87 0.59 17.05
C LEU A 130 2.10 0.17 15.81
N GLU A 131 1.97 -1.12 15.59
CA GLU A 131 1.21 -1.69 14.47
C GLU A 131 0.14 -2.64 15.00
N ALA A 132 -1.04 -2.58 14.41
CA ALA A 132 -2.12 -3.53 14.61
C ALA A 132 -2.63 -3.99 13.24
N ILE A 133 -3.12 -5.22 13.17
CA ILE A 133 -3.78 -5.74 11.96
C ILE A 133 -5.27 -5.83 12.27
N THR A 134 -6.09 -5.31 11.37
CA THR A 134 -7.55 -5.37 11.52
C THR A 134 -8.08 -6.80 11.33
N ASN A 135 -9.23 -7.11 11.93
CA ASN A 135 -9.98 -8.32 11.60
C ASN A 135 -10.81 -8.15 10.30
N SER A 136 -11.66 -9.13 9.98
CA SER A 136 -12.58 -9.10 8.84
C SER A 136 -13.55 -7.92 8.86
N ASP A 137 -13.91 -7.50 10.07
CA ASP A 137 -14.87 -6.44 10.33
C ASP A 137 -14.20 -5.08 10.52
N GLY A 138 -12.92 -4.98 10.16
CA GLY A 138 -12.13 -3.74 10.26
C GLY A 138 -11.76 -3.35 11.69
N GLU A 139 -12.02 -4.20 12.68
CA GLU A 139 -11.74 -3.90 14.09
C GLU A 139 -10.26 -4.06 14.39
N PHE A 140 -9.71 -3.15 15.20
CA PHE A 140 -8.34 -3.19 15.69
C PHE A 140 -8.27 -2.72 17.14
N THR A 141 -7.21 -3.09 17.84
CA THR A 141 -6.98 -2.68 19.24
C THR A 141 -5.50 -2.40 19.48
N PHE A 142 -5.22 -1.27 20.14
CA PHE A 142 -3.94 -0.98 20.75
C PHE A 142 -4.12 -1.04 22.28
N PRO A 143 -3.66 -2.12 22.94
CA PRO A 143 -3.75 -2.25 24.39
C PRO A 143 -2.55 -1.58 25.09
N ASN A 144 -2.68 -1.35 26.39
CA ASN A 144 -1.61 -0.84 27.26
C ASN A 144 -1.06 0.52 26.82
N MET A 145 -1.96 1.43 26.43
CA MET A 145 -1.62 2.80 26.04
C MET A 145 -1.46 3.68 27.29
N LYS A 146 -0.58 4.67 27.21
CA LYS A 146 -0.53 5.75 28.21
C LYS A 146 -1.53 6.86 27.84
N PRO A 147 -1.90 7.71 28.80
CA PRO A 147 -2.52 8.99 28.48
C PRO A 147 -1.62 9.81 27.54
N GLY A 148 -2.23 10.44 26.53
CA GLY A 148 -1.53 11.17 25.50
C GLY A 148 -2.29 11.28 24.19
N LYS A 149 -1.73 12.05 23.26
CA LYS A 149 -2.25 12.19 21.89
C LYS A 149 -1.52 11.24 20.95
N TYR A 150 -2.27 10.64 20.04
CA TYR A 150 -1.76 9.66 19.10
C TYR A 150 -2.32 9.93 17.70
N TYR A 151 -1.48 9.79 16.68
CA TYR A 151 -1.87 9.83 15.29
C TYR A 151 -1.95 8.40 14.76
N ILE A 152 -3.11 8.02 14.23
CA ILE A 152 -3.38 6.68 13.72
C ILE A 152 -3.65 6.78 12.23
N GLU A 153 -3.00 5.94 11.43
CA GLU A 153 -3.26 5.83 9.99
C GLU A 153 -3.30 4.39 9.48
N GLY A 154 -3.96 4.19 8.35
CA GLY A 154 -3.99 2.94 7.62
C GLY A 154 -4.35 3.19 6.16
N VAL A 155 -3.94 2.30 5.26
CA VAL A 155 -4.29 2.38 3.84
C VAL A 155 -5.22 1.22 3.51
N LEU A 156 -6.42 1.56 3.04
CA LEU A 156 -7.42 0.59 2.58
C LEU A 156 -7.43 0.55 1.06
N ASN A 157 -6.93 -0.56 0.52
CA ASN A 157 -7.08 -0.89 -0.89
C ASN A 157 -8.39 -1.63 -1.12
N TRP A 158 -9.19 -1.18 -2.09
CA TRP A 158 -10.47 -1.82 -2.43
C TRP A 158 -10.75 -1.67 -3.92
N SER A 159 -11.68 -2.44 -4.46
CA SER A 159 -12.07 -2.37 -5.86
C SER A 159 -13.57 -2.21 -6.03
N SER A 160 -13.97 -1.56 -7.12
CA SER A 160 -15.36 -1.48 -7.57
C SER A 160 -15.49 -1.99 -8.99
N GLY A 161 -16.56 -2.73 -9.28
CA GLY A 161 -16.91 -3.10 -10.65
C GLY A 161 -17.49 -1.89 -11.41
N ALA A 162 -17.12 -1.76 -12.67
CA ALA A 162 -17.66 -0.81 -13.61
C ALA A 162 -17.94 -1.50 -14.95
N TYR A 163 -18.76 -0.90 -15.80
CA TYR A 163 -19.04 -1.43 -17.12
C TYR A 163 -19.16 -0.30 -18.15
N TYR A 164 -18.94 -0.65 -19.41
CA TYR A 164 -19.25 0.21 -20.54
C TYR A 164 -19.84 -0.63 -21.68
N ASP A 165 -20.69 -0.02 -22.48
CA ASP A 165 -21.31 -0.66 -23.64
C ASP A 165 -20.42 -0.41 -24.86
N GLN A 166 -19.74 -1.45 -25.33
CA GLN A 166 -18.84 -1.41 -26.49
C GLN A 166 -19.67 -1.59 -27.76
N TYR A 167 -19.55 -0.67 -28.71
CA TYR A 167 -20.16 -0.85 -30.03
C TYR A 167 -19.55 -2.06 -30.75
N THR A 168 -20.40 -2.97 -31.22
CA THR A 168 -19.98 -4.22 -31.87
C THR A 168 -20.42 -4.33 -33.33
N GLY A 169 -21.20 -3.38 -33.83
CA GLY A 169 -21.60 -3.31 -35.23
C GLY A 169 -23.00 -2.73 -35.40
N SER A 170 -23.46 -2.65 -36.64
CA SER A 170 -24.83 -2.22 -36.96
C SER A 170 -25.44 -3.10 -38.04
N GLY A 171 -26.76 -3.23 -38.00
CA GLY A 171 -27.56 -3.96 -38.99
C GLY A 171 -28.56 -3.04 -39.65
N TYR A 172 -28.85 -3.29 -40.94
CA TYR A 172 -29.88 -2.59 -41.69
C TYR A 172 -31.16 -3.43 -41.79
N GLY A 173 -32.29 -2.83 -41.44
CA GLY A 173 -33.61 -3.41 -41.67
C GLY A 173 -34.09 -3.19 -43.11
N SER A 174 -35.03 -4.02 -43.57
CA SER A 174 -35.56 -4.01 -44.94
C SER A 174 -36.25 -2.70 -45.37
N TYR A 175 -36.56 -1.80 -44.42
CA TYR A 175 -37.16 -0.48 -44.64
C TYR A 175 -36.15 0.69 -44.47
N GLY A 176 -34.84 0.42 -44.43
CA GLY A 176 -33.79 1.45 -44.37
C GLY A 176 -33.40 1.93 -42.97
N ASN A 177 -33.95 1.32 -41.91
CA ASN A 177 -33.58 1.66 -40.52
C ASN A 177 -32.28 0.96 -40.10
N THR A 178 -31.37 1.71 -39.46
CA THR A 178 -30.12 1.18 -38.90
C THR A 178 -30.27 0.90 -37.42
N THR A 179 -29.92 -0.30 -36.97
CA THR A 179 -29.84 -0.68 -35.56
C THR A 179 -28.39 -0.87 -35.16
N ASN A 180 -27.96 -0.18 -34.10
CA ASN A 180 -26.62 -0.33 -33.54
C ASN A 180 -26.62 -1.41 -32.45
N TYR A 181 -25.65 -2.31 -32.49
CA TYR A 181 -25.44 -3.36 -31.52
C TYR A 181 -24.30 -2.98 -30.56
N TYR A 182 -24.50 -3.28 -29.29
CA TYR A 182 -23.55 -3.02 -28.23
C TYR A 182 -23.38 -4.28 -27.38
N GLU A 183 -22.15 -4.53 -26.92
CA GLU A 183 -21.83 -5.57 -25.95
C GLU A 183 -21.36 -4.92 -24.64
N ARG A 184 -21.91 -5.36 -23.52
CA ARG A 184 -21.51 -4.85 -22.20
C ARG A 184 -20.19 -5.47 -21.75
N LYS A 185 -19.17 -4.65 -21.57
CA LYS A 185 -17.87 -5.05 -21.02
C LYS A 185 -17.74 -4.61 -19.57
N TYR A 186 -17.24 -5.51 -18.72
CA TYR A 186 -17.03 -5.27 -17.30
C TYR A 186 -15.54 -5.11 -16.98
N TYR A 187 -15.21 -4.24 -16.04
CA TYR A 187 -13.85 -4.04 -15.55
C TYR A 187 -13.85 -3.65 -14.06
N ASN A 188 -12.69 -3.77 -13.41
CA ASN A 188 -12.50 -3.37 -12.02
C ASN A 188 -11.70 -2.07 -11.94
N VAL A 189 -12.14 -1.17 -11.06
CA VAL A 189 -11.40 0.03 -10.70
C VAL A 189 -10.81 -0.19 -9.31
N GLY A 190 -9.48 -0.12 -9.21
CA GLY A 190 -8.77 -0.16 -7.94
C GLY A 190 -8.75 1.21 -7.27
N HIS A 191 -8.91 1.23 -5.95
CA HIS A 191 -8.92 2.41 -5.10
C HIS A 191 -7.97 2.19 -3.93
N ALA A 192 -7.38 3.28 -3.44
CA ALA A 192 -6.59 3.30 -2.22
C ALA A 192 -7.03 4.51 -1.38
N ASP A 193 -7.64 4.27 -0.23
CA ASP A 193 -8.06 5.30 0.70
C ASP A 193 -7.12 5.34 1.91
N LEU A 194 -6.52 6.51 2.16
CA LEU A 194 -5.82 6.79 3.41
C LEU A 194 -6.86 7.07 4.50
N LEU A 195 -6.90 6.21 5.52
CA LEU A 195 -7.69 6.39 6.73
C LEU A 195 -6.78 6.99 7.79
N GLN A 196 -7.17 8.10 8.43
CA GLN A 196 -6.32 8.77 9.41
C GLN A 196 -7.14 9.46 10.49
N LYS A 197 -6.64 9.46 11.72
CA LYS A 197 -7.28 10.12 12.86
C LYS A 197 -6.29 10.46 13.96
N ILE A 198 -6.45 11.64 14.56
CA ILE A 198 -5.80 11.97 15.84
C ILE A 198 -6.76 11.59 16.97
N VAL A 199 -6.25 10.90 17.97
CA VAL A 199 -6.98 10.46 19.16
C VAL A 199 -6.25 10.92 20.40
N GLU A 200 -7.00 11.23 21.45
CA GLU A 200 -6.48 11.59 22.76
C GLU A 200 -6.98 10.57 23.78
N VAL A 201 -6.07 10.07 24.60
CA VAL A 201 -6.33 9.24 25.77
C VAL A 201 -6.11 10.13 26.99
N THR A 202 -7.12 10.27 27.82
CA THR A 202 -7.12 11.25 28.92
C THR A 202 -6.83 10.62 30.28
N ALA A 203 -7.19 9.35 30.47
CA ALA A 203 -7.00 8.64 31.74
C ALA A 203 -6.29 7.30 31.57
N GLU A 204 -5.61 6.85 32.63
CA GLU A 204 -4.78 5.63 32.61
C GLU A 204 -5.58 4.37 32.32
N ASP A 205 -6.82 4.22 32.79
CA ASP A 205 -7.65 3.02 32.59
C ASP A 205 -8.76 3.22 31.53
N GLU A 206 -8.62 4.20 30.64
CA GLU A 206 -9.64 4.56 29.67
C GLU A 206 -9.72 3.56 28.49
N VAL A 207 -10.95 3.26 28.04
CA VAL A 207 -11.18 2.56 26.76
C VAL A 207 -11.73 3.51 25.73
N VAL A 208 -10.86 4.01 24.84
CA VAL A 208 -11.23 4.94 23.77
C VAL A 208 -11.74 4.18 22.56
N LYS A 209 -12.97 4.46 22.13
CA LYS A 209 -13.58 3.86 20.92
C LYS A 209 -13.53 4.83 19.74
N ILE A 210 -12.95 4.42 18.62
CA ILE A 210 -12.81 5.27 17.43
C ILE A 210 -13.34 4.63 16.14
N LYS A 211 -13.70 5.50 15.19
CA LYS A 211 -13.93 5.15 13.78
C LYS A 211 -12.77 5.74 12.98
N LEU A 212 -12.04 4.89 12.27
CA LEU A 212 -10.93 5.26 11.39
C LEU A 212 -11.45 5.24 9.95
N LYS A 213 -11.59 6.41 9.32
CA LYS A 213 -12.27 6.59 8.04
C LYS A 213 -11.67 7.70 7.20
#